data_AF-A0A1I7WXW7-F1
#
_entry.id   AF-A0A1I7WXW7-F1
#
_cell.length_a   1.000
_cell.length_b   1.000
_cell.length_c   1.000
_cell.angle_alpha   90.00
_cell.angle_beta   90.00
_cell.angle_gamma   90.00
#
_symmetry.space_group_name_H-M   'P 1'
#
loop_
_entity.id
_entity.type
_entity.pdbx_description
1 polymer ?
#
loop_
_entity_poly.entity_id
_entity_poly.type
_entity_poly.pdbx_seq_one_letter_code
_entity_poly.pdbx_strand_id
1 'polypeptide(L)'
;MDASVSGIFVGLLLYEYRLFQCILSDRFIPVPSESDMEEIAVCLTNYQQYFSGIVFINMTDNATSFEDFTTYKIRHQPGLVDGTYAIADSSKRKFDRNKPFSDLKYLTYGFSFLQGW
;
A
#
# COMPACT_ATOMS: atom_id res chain seq x y z
N MET A 1 -21.81 41.32 -7.98
CA MET A 1 -20.92 40.23 -7.55
C MET A 1 -21.79 39.11 -6.92
N ASP A 2 -22.93 38.77 -7.49
CA ASP A 2 -23.22 37.92 -8.66
C ASP A 2 -23.26 36.44 -8.30
N ALA A 3 -24.48 35.95 -8.06
CA ALA A 3 -24.84 34.57 -7.77
C ALA A 3 -24.27 33.55 -8.79
N SER A 4 -23.89 34.01 -9.99
CA SER A 4 -23.18 33.23 -11.01
C SER A 4 -21.78 32.76 -10.55
N VAL A 5 -21.01 33.63 -9.87
CA VAL A 5 -19.68 33.28 -9.34
C VAL A 5 -19.79 32.27 -8.20
N SER A 6 -20.83 32.41 -7.36
CA SER A 6 -21.13 31.44 -6.30
C SER A 6 -21.56 30.07 -6.87
N GLY A 7 -22.35 30.05 -7.94
CA GLY A 7 -22.77 28.82 -8.61
C GLY A 7 -21.61 28.06 -9.29
N ILE A 8 -20.66 28.77 -9.90
CA ILE A 8 -19.45 28.16 -10.48
C ILE A 8 -18.57 27.55 -9.38
N PHE A 9 -18.40 28.26 -8.26
CA PHE A 9 -17.59 27.78 -7.13
C PHE A 9 -18.19 26.54 -6.47
N VAL A 10 -19.51 26.52 -6.27
CA VAL A 10 -20.24 25.34 -5.78
C VAL A 10 -20.17 24.18 -6.78
N GLY A 11 -20.27 24.47 -8.09
CA GLY A 11 -20.10 23.48 -9.14
C GLY A 11 -18.70 22.83 -9.15
N LEU A 12 -17.65 23.63 -8.94
CA LEU A 12 -16.27 23.14 -8.88
C LEU A 12 -16.03 22.26 -7.64
N LEU A 13 -16.51 22.69 -6.47
CA LEU A 13 -16.40 21.90 -5.22
C LEU A 13 -17.16 20.57 -5.30
N LEU A 14 -18.34 20.56 -5.92
CA LEU A 14 -19.09 19.32 -6.16
C LEU A 14 -18.40 18.37 -7.14
N TYR A 15 -17.67 18.92 -8.12
CA TYR A 15 -16.87 18.13 -9.04
C TYR A 15 -15.66 17.50 -8.34
N GLU A 16 -14.93 18.29 -7.55
CA GLU A 16 -13.82 17.80 -6.73
C GLU A 16 -14.28 16.71 -5.75
N TYR A 17 -15.40 16.93 -5.04
CA TYR A 17 -15.94 15.95 -4.11
C TYR A 17 -16.25 14.61 -4.80
N ARG A 18 -16.80 14.61 -6.02
CA ARG A 18 -17.05 13.38 -6.79
C ARG A 18 -15.76 12.65 -7.17
N LEU A 19 -14.66 13.36 -7.44
CA LEU A 19 -13.38 12.75 -7.76
C LEU A 19 -12.81 11.98 -6.55
N PHE A 20 -13.01 12.52 -5.35
CA PHE A 20 -12.51 11.91 -4.12
C PHE A 20 -13.48 10.94 -3.45
N GLN A 21 -14.74 10.88 -3.89
CA GLN A 21 -15.77 10.04 -3.27
C GLN A 21 -15.43 8.54 -3.24
N CYS A 22 -14.60 8.08 -4.19
CA CYS A 22 -14.16 6.68 -4.27
C CYS A 22 -12.82 6.42 -3.55
N ILE A 23 -12.17 7.43 -2.99
CA ILE A 23 -10.91 7.27 -2.27
C ILE A 23 -11.22 7.02 -0.79
N LEU A 24 -10.98 5.78 -0.35
CA LEU A 24 -11.06 5.43 1.06
C LEU A 24 -9.76 5.84 1.76
N SER A 25 -9.88 6.81 2.68
CA SER A 25 -8.77 7.23 3.55
C SER A 25 -8.58 6.30 4.75
N ASP A 26 -9.67 5.75 5.27
CA ASP A 26 -9.67 4.88 6.45
C ASP A 26 -9.44 3.41 6.06
N ARG A 27 -8.17 3.05 5.80
CA ARG A 27 -7.76 1.70 5.38
C ARG A 27 -6.76 1.02 6.32
N PHE A 28 -6.52 1.61 7.49
CA PHE A 28 -5.58 1.06 8.47
C PHE A 28 -6.33 0.26 9.52
N ILE A 29 -6.04 -1.04 9.58
CA ILE A 29 -6.65 -1.94 10.57
C ILE A 29 -5.52 -2.39 11.52
N PRO A 30 -5.55 -1.96 12.80
CA PRO A 30 -4.63 -2.49 13.79
C PRO A 30 -5.03 -3.92 14.14
N VAL A 31 -4.06 -4.80 14.22
CA VAL A 31 -4.26 -6.22 14.51
C VAL A 31 -3.26 -6.64 15.60
N PRO A 32 -3.68 -7.42 16.61
CA PRO A 32 -2.83 -7.72 17.77
C PRO A 32 -1.69 -8.70 17.46
N SER A 33 -1.86 -9.59 16.47
CA SER A 33 -0.85 -10.60 16.13
C SER A 33 -0.61 -10.72 14.63
N GLU A 34 0.59 -11.21 14.26
CA GLU A 34 0.95 -11.49 12.87
C GLU A 34 0.05 -12.59 12.26
N SER A 35 -0.36 -13.58 13.05
CA SER A 35 -1.25 -14.66 12.60
C SER A 35 -2.65 -14.16 12.25
N ASP A 36 -3.24 -13.32 13.11
CA ASP A 36 -4.57 -12.73 12.86
C ASP A 36 -4.52 -11.84 11.61
N MET A 37 -3.41 -11.13 11.41
CA MET A 37 -3.20 -10.29 10.24
C MET A 37 -3.14 -11.14 8.96
N GLU A 38 -2.46 -12.28 8.98
CA GLU A 38 -2.40 -13.20 7.84
C GLU A 38 -3.79 -13.80 7.52
N GLU A 39 -4.57 -14.19 8.53
CA GLU A 39 -5.93 -14.71 8.33
C GLU A 39 -6.85 -13.66 7.69
N ILE A 40 -6.85 -12.44 8.23
CA ILE A 40 -7.62 -11.31 7.69
C ILE A 40 -7.13 -10.96 6.28
N ALA A 41 -5.82 -10.97 6.04
CA ALA A 41 -5.23 -10.67 4.73
C ALA A 41 -5.68 -11.66 3.65
N VAL A 42 -5.76 -12.97 3.95
CA VAL A 42 -6.27 -13.98 3.02
C VAL A 42 -7.72 -13.69 2.65
N CYS A 43 -8.56 -13.37 3.65
CA CYS A 43 -9.95 -13.00 3.40
C CYS A 43 -10.07 -11.75 2.52
N LEU A 44 -9.37 -10.67 2.86
CA LEU A 44 -9.37 -9.40 2.11
C LEU A 44 -8.79 -9.53 0.70
N THR A 45 -7.83 -10.43 0.49
CA THR A 45 -7.23 -10.71 -0.82
C THR A 45 -8.29 -11.24 -1.80
N ASN A 46 -9.22 -12.08 -1.33
CA ASN A 46 -10.32 -12.59 -2.17
C ASN A 46 -11.25 -11.48 -2.69
N TYR A 47 -11.34 -10.37 -1.96
CA TYR A 47 -12.12 -9.18 -2.33
C TYR A 47 -11.29 -8.08 -3.00
N GLN A 48 -10.01 -8.33 -3.31
CA GLN A 48 -9.08 -7.33 -3.86
C GLN A 48 -8.91 -6.08 -2.98
N GLN A 49 -9.04 -6.25 -1.66
CA GLN A 49 -8.99 -5.16 -0.69
C GLN A 49 -7.70 -5.16 0.13
N TYR A 50 -6.93 -6.25 0.10
CA TYR A 50 -5.63 -6.34 0.76
C TYR A 50 -4.52 -5.76 -0.11
N PHE A 51 -3.61 -4.99 0.49
CA PHE A 51 -2.41 -4.48 -0.16
C PHE A 51 -1.14 -4.89 0.60
N SER A 52 -1.05 -4.48 1.87
CA SER A 52 0.13 -4.72 2.70
C SER A 52 -0.24 -4.78 4.17
N GLY A 53 0.42 -5.68 4.89
CA GLY A 53 0.56 -5.64 6.34
C GLY A 53 1.96 -5.19 6.73
N ILE A 54 2.06 -4.47 7.86
CA ILE A 54 3.32 -4.10 8.48
C ILE A 54 3.36 -4.77 9.85
N VAL A 55 4.39 -5.57 10.10
CA VAL A 55 4.59 -6.28 11.36
C VAL A 55 5.81 -5.72 12.04
N PHE A 56 5.63 -5.07 13.19
CA PHE A 56 6.72 -4.63 14.03
C PHE A 56 7.22 -5.80 14.87
N ILE A 57 8.53 -6.04 14.85
CA ILE A 57 9.16 -7.14 15.58
C ILE A 57 9.67 -6.61 16.92
N ASN A 58 9.51 -7.41 17.98
CA ASN A 58 9.99 -7.09 19.33
C ASN A 58 9.45 -5.77 19.90
N MET A 59 8.25 -5.36 19.50
CA MET A 59 7.58 -4.20 20.08
C MET A 59 6.87 -4.61 21.38
N THR A 60 6.95 -3.77 22.41
CA THR A 60 6.25 -4.00 23.68
C THR A 60 4.76 -3.68 23.51
N ASP A 61 3.87 -4.53 24.04
CA ASP A 61 2.40 -4.45 23.83
C ASP A 61 1.75 -3.10 24.21
N ASN A 62 2.38 -2.34 25.11
CA ASN A 62 1.91 -1.02 25.57
C ASN A 62 2.87 0.13 25.21
N ALA A 63 3.74 -0.07 24.21
CA ALA A 63 4.68 0.95 23.79
C ALA A 63 3.95 2.16 23.20
N THR A 64 4.19 3.34 23.75
CA THR A 64 3.69 4.62 23.22
C THR A 64 4.58 5.21 22.14
N SER A 65 5.80 4.68 21.98
CA SER A 65 6.81 5.16 21.04
C SER A 65 7.61 3.98 20.49
N PHE A 66 8.16 4.17 19.29
CA PHE A 66 9.12 3.24 18.71
C PHE A 66 10.49 3.36 19.40
N GLU A 67 11.18 2.23 19.57
CA GLU A 67 12.57 2.22 20.01
C GLU A 67 13.51 2.60 18.86
N ASP A 68 14.70 3.11 19.18
CA ASP A 68 15.71 3.58 18.21
C ASP A 68 16.03 2.53 17.12
N PHE A 69 15.97 1.25 17.46
CA PHE A 69 16.22 0.13 16.54
C PHE A 69 14.98 -0.75 16.38
N THR A 70 13.92 -0.17 15.81
CA THR A 70 12.71 -0.93 15.48
C THR A 70 12.89 -1.67 14.16
N THR A 71 12.81 -3.00 14.21
CA THR A 71 12.79 -3.83 12.99
C THR A 71 11.35 -4.15 12.61
N TYR A 72 11.02 -4.06 11.33
CA TYR A 72 9.68 -4.38 10.83
C TYR A 72 9.75 -5.29 9.60
N LYS A 73 8.66 -6.00 9.34
CA LYS A 73 8.43 -6.79 8.13
C LYS A 73 7.29 -6.16 7.35
N ILE A 74 7.45 -6.06 6.03
CA ILE A 74 6.35 -5.74 5.13
C ILE A 74 5.84 -7.07 4.55
N ARG A 75 4.60 -7.42 4.87
CA ARG A 75 3.86 -8.55 4.28
C ARG A 75 3.00 -7.99 3.15
N HIS A 76 3.55 -7.89 1.95
CA HIS A 76 2.82 -7.38 0.78
C HIS A 76 2.08 -8.52 0.06
N GLN A 77 1.01 -8.20 -0.66
CA GLN A 77 0.31 -9.21 -1.46
C GLN A 77 1.27 -9.86 -2.47
N PRO A 78 1.43 -11.21 -2.49
CA PRO A 78 2.44 -11.87 -3.31
C PRO A 78 2.35 -11.63 -4.82
N GLY A 79 1.15 -11.34 -5.36
CA GLY A 79 0.97 -11.01 -6.77
C GLY A 79 1.48 -9.61 -7.15
N LEU A 80 1.53 -8.71 -6.16
CA LEU A 80 1.82 -7.29 -6.31
C LEU A 80 3.27 -6.92 -5.95
N VAL A 81 4.04 -7.88 -5.42
CA VAL A 81 5.48 -7.73 -5.17
C VAL A 81 6.26 -8.76 -5.97
N ASP A 82 7.56 -8.53 -6.15
CA ASP A 82 8.43 -9.56 -6.69
C ASP A 82 8.66 -10.67 -5.67
N GLY A 83 8.78 -11.90 -6.18
CA GLY A 83 9.13 -13.05 -5.35
C GLY A 83 10.58 -13.00 -4.90
N THR A 84 10.86 -13.50 -3.70
CA THR A 84 12.19 -13.52 -3.09
C THR A 84 13.00 -14.79 -3.41
N TYR A 85 12.49 -15.67 -4.27
CA TYR A 85 13.13 -16.93 -4.64
C TYR A 85 14.45 -16.77 -5.39
N ALA A 86 14.60 -15.68 -6.15
CA ALA A 86 15.79 -15.37 -6.91
C ALA A 86 16.09 -13.87 -6.83
N ILE A 87 17.36 -13.52 -6.64
CA ILE A 87 17.82 -12.13 -6.53
C ILE A 87 18.23 -11.51 -7.88
N ALA A 88 18.38 -12.34 -8.91
CA ALA A 88 18.84 -11.93 -10.24
C ALA A 88 18.10 -12.69 -11.34
N ASP A 89 18.01 -12.07 -12.51
CA ASP A 89 17.38 -12.68 -13.68
C ASP A 89 18.29 -13.74 -14.33
N SER A 90 17.72 -14.54 -15.23
CA SER A 90 18.47 -15.47 -16.07
C SER A 90 19.46 -14.73 -16.97
N SER A 91 20.68 -15.26 -17.07
CA SER A 91 21.71 -14.80 -18.02
C SER A 91 21.27 -14.85 -19.48
N LYS A 92 20.18 -15.57 -19.79
CA LYS A 92 19.59 -15.63 -21.14
C LYS A 92 18.76 -14.40 -21.49
N ARG A 93 18.32 -13.62 -20.51
CA ARG A 93 17.52 -12.40 -20.75
C ARG A 93 18.44 -11.28 -21.21
N LYS A 94 18.27 -10.87 -22.48
CA LYS A 94 19.10 -9.83 -23.12
C LYS A 94 18.46 -8.43 -23.13
N PHE A 95 17.21 -8.34 -22.70
CA PHE A 95 16.43 -7.10 -22.71
C PHE A 95 16.38 -6.47 -21.31
N ASP A 96 16.10 -5.18 -21.29
CA ASP A 96 15.95 -4.40 -20.08
C ASP A 96 14.71 -4.82 -19.26
N ARG A 97 14.79 -4.53 -17.96
CA ARG A 97 13.78 -4.87 -16.96
C ARG A 97 12.92 -3.64 -16.66
N ASN A 98 12.14 -3.20 -17.65
CA ASN A 98 11.44 -1.91 -17.62
C ASN A 98 9.90 -2.01 -17.67
N LYS A 99 9.34 -3.22 -17.63
CA LYS A 99 7.89 -3.42 -17.74
C LYS A 99 7.20 -3.08 -16.41
N PRO A 100 6.33 -2.06 -16.33
CA PRO A 100 5.75 -1.61 -15.07
C PRO A 100 5.10 -2.74 -14.24
N PHE A 101 4.23 -3.53 -14.87
CA PHE A 101 3.41 -4.52 -14.16
C PHE A 101 4.12 -5.84 -13.81
N SER A 102 5.26 -6.14 -14.42
CA SER A 102 5.97 -7.41 -14.22
C SER A 102 7.37 -7.25 -13.63
N ASP A 103 8.07 -6.20 -14.04
CA ASP A 103 9.47 -5.97 -13.73
C ASP A 103 9.66 -4.89 -12.65
N LEU A 104 8.77 -3.89 -12.63
CA LEU A 104 8.81 -2.75 -11.70
C LEU A 104 7.69 -2.83 -10.66
N LYS A 105 7.39 -4.03 -10.16
CA LYS A 105 6.28 -4.26 -9.22
C LYS A 105 6.42 -3.45 -7.92
N TYR A 106 7.65 -3.35 -7.40
CA TYR A 106 7.97 -2.57 -6.21
C TYR A 106 7.49 -1.12 -6.27
N LEU A 107 7.63 -0.49 -7.45
CA LEU A 107 7.21 0.87 -7.72
C LEU A 107 5.72 0.93 -8.08
N THR A 108 5.29 0.03 -8.96
CA THR A 108 3.95 0.06 -9.57
C THR A 108 2.84 -0.24 -8.56
N TYR A 109 3.08 -1.16 -7.63
CA TYR A 109 2.11 -1.54 -6.60
C TYR A 109 2.49 -1.00 -5.21
N GLY A 110 3.52 -0.15 -5.15
CA GLY A 110 3.75 0.73 -4.02
C GLY A 110 4.40 0.12 -2.79
N PHE A 111 5.04 -1.04 -2.92
CA PHE A 111 5.89 -1.58 -1.86
C PHE A 111 6.99 -0.58 -1.44
N SER A 112 7.62 0.09 -2.39
CA SER A 112 8.70 1.05 -2.09
C SER A 112 8.22 2.27 -1.31
N PHE A 113 6.95 2.69 -1.48
CA PHE A 113 6.40 3.82 -0.73
C PHE A 113 6.27 3.52 0.77
N LEU A 114 6.20 2.24 1.16
CA LEU A 114 6.16 1.83 2.57
C LEU A 114 7.55 1.84 3.23
N GLN A 115 8.62 1.73 2.44
CA GLN A 115 10.00 1.70 2.94
C GLN A 115 10.58 3.10 3.18
N GLY A 116 9.97 4.12 2.59
CA GLY A 116 10.54 5.46 2.49
C GLY A 116 11.35 5.61 1.21
N TRP A 117 11.10 6.72 0.52
CA TRP A 117 11.93 7.22 -0.59
C TRP A 117 12.98 8.18 -0.07
#